data_AF-A0A3A9XLX9-F1
#
_entry.id   AF-A0A3A9XLX9-F1
#
_cell.length_a   1.000
_cell.length_b   1.000
_cell.length_c   1.000
_cell.angle_alpha   90.00
_cell.angle_beta   90.00
_cell.angle_gamma   90.00
#
_symmetry.space_group_name_H-M   'P 1'
#
loop_
_entity.id
_entity.type
_entity.pdbx_description
1 polymer ?
#
loop_
_entity_poly.entity_id
_entity_poly.type
_entity_poly.pdbx_seq_one_letter_code
_entity_poly.pdbx_strand_id
1 'polypeptide(L)'
;MVTAQDAIVLWARLEAEAGHVLPPPYWASAWSGGQGLARYILDHPDTVAGCRVLDVASGSGLVAIAAAIAGAAKVTANDIDPYAIAAINTNAHANDVELILSSNDLLDGDADGVDVVLAGDALYHPAVAARMLPFLARVSASGTRVLVGDPDRGHLAHDWLERLATYEVPTSGAPEDAQLHRTSVLTPRRDKVDDRCLPARTVDAVRPGCCRAALQTSGRARSGVRGPARS
;
A
#
# COMPACT_ATOMS: atom_id res chain seq x y z
N MET A 1 -7.93 -14.39 -18.22
CA MET A 1 -7.09 -13.20 -18.01
C MET A 1 -7.79 -12.06 -18.74
N VAL A 2 -8.53 -11.22 -18.02
CA VAL A 2 -9.29 -10.10 -18.59
C VAL A 2 -8.33 -8.91 -18.61
N THR A 3 -8.06 -8.37 -19.80
CA THR A 3 -7.19 -7.19 -19.98
C THR A 3 -8.03 -5.90 -19.88
N ALA A 4 -7.41 -4.73 -19.70
CA ALA A 4 -8.14 -3.45 -19.57
C ALA A 4 -9.08 -3.15 -20.77
N GLN A 5 -8.72 -3.62 -21.97
CA GLN A 5 -9.59 -3.55 -23.16
C GLN A 5 -10.88 -4.38 -22.99
N ASP A 6 -10.75 -5.55 -22.35
CA ASP A 6 -11.87 -6.45 -22.09
C ASP A 6 -12.77 -5.90 -20.97
N ALA A 7 -12.23 -5.12 -20.04
CA ALA A 7 -13.00 -4.49 -18.97
C ALA A 7 -13.91 -3.36 -19.49
N ILE A 8 -13.44 -2.52 -20.41
CA ILE A 8 -14.26 -1.49 -21.09
C ILE A 8 -15.35 -2.15 -21.95
N VAL A 9 -15.03 -3.26 -22.63
CA VAL A 9 -16.01 -4.00 -23.44
C VAL A 9 -17.03 -4.75 -22.57
N LEU A 10 -16.60 -5.33 -21.45
CA LEU A 10 -17.48 -5.94 -20.44
C LEU A 10 -18.39 -4.88 -19.82
N TRP A 11 -17.87 -3.69 -19.57
CA TRP A 11 -18.62 -2.55 -19.05
C TRP A 11 -19.74 -2.10 -20.00
N ALA A 12 -19.41 -1.89 -21.28
CA ALA A 12 -20.41 -1.53 -22.28
C ALA A 12 -21.51 -2.59 -22.41
N ARG A 13 -21.19 -3.87 -22.14
CA ARG A 13 -22.17 -4.96 -22.08
C ARG A 13 -23.02 -4.92 -20.81
N LEU A 14 -22.41 -4.66 -19.66
CA LEU A 14 -23.13 -4.50 -18.39
C LEU A 14 -24.08 -3.30 -18.41
N GLU A 15 -23.68 -2.16 -18.99
CA GLU A 15 -24.56 -1.01 -19.19
C GLU A 15 -25.74 -1.34 -20.12
N ALA A 16 -25.47 -2.09 -21.20
CA ALA A 16 -26.51 -2.54 -22.13
C ALA A 16 -27.51 -3.52 -21.50
N GLU A 17 -27.06 -4.39 -20.59
CA GLU A 17 -27.90 -5.32 -19.84
C GLU A 17 -28.65 -4.65 -18.68
N ALA A 18 -28.02 -3.69 -18.00
CA ALA A 18 -28.62 -2.99 -16.87
C ALA A 18 -29.65 -1.92 -17.29
N GLY A 19 -29.58 -1.43 -18.54
CA GLY A 19 -30.56 -0.49 -19.10
C GLY A 19 -30.46 0.94 -18.54
N HIS A 20 -29.38 1.26 -17.84
CA HIS A 20 -29.06 2.57 -17.29
C HIS A 20 -27.55 2.80 -17.27
N VAL A 21 -27.13 4.06 -17.20
CA VAL A 21 -25.71 4.43 -17.11
C VAL A 21 -25.19 3.99 -15.75
N LEU A 22 -24.17 3.14 -15.76
CA LEU A 22 -23.50 2.71 -14.55
C LEU A 22 -22.35 3.69 -14.24
N PRO A 23 -21.90 3.83 -12.97
CA PRO A 23 -20.77 4.70 -12.63
C PRO A 23 -19.48 4.18 -13.28
N PRO A 24 -18.61 5.01 -13.89
CA PRO A 24 -17.46 4.53 -14.66
C PRO A 24 -16.62 3.49 -13.90
N PRO A 25 -16.08 2.45 -14.57
CA PRO A 25 -15.46 1.30 -13.91
C PRO A 25 -14.06 1.65 -13.40
N TYR A 26 -13.96 2.56 -12.44
CA TYR A 26 -12.70 3.04 -11.89
C TYR A 26 -11.86 1.88 -11.31
N TRP A 27 -12.50 0.81 -10.83
CA TRP A 27 -11.87 -0.44 -10.36
C TRP A 27 -11.17 -1.25 -11.45
N ALA A 28 -11.42 -0.99 -12.74
CA ALA A 28 -10.85 -1.77 -13.84
C ALA A 28 -9.41 -1.40 -14.19
N SER A 29 -8.92 -0.28 -13.68
CA SER A 29 -7.58 0.24 -13.96
C SER A 29 -6.76 0.41 -12.68
N ALA A 30 -5.45 0.18 -12.78
CA ALA A 30 -4.52 0.59 -11.74
C ALA A 30 -4.24 2.09 -11.89
N TRP A 31 -4.88 2.93 -11.08
CA TRP A 31 -4.71 4.38 -11.11
C TRP A 31 -3.30 4.79 -10.69
N SER A 32 -2.75 5.83 -11.32
CA SER A 32 -1.37 6.28 -11.09
C SER A 32 -1.09 6.66 -9.63
N GLY A 33 -2.05 7.22 -8.90
CA GLY A 33 -1.98 7.43 -7.45
C GLY A 33 -1.78 6.12 -6.68
N GLY A 34 -2.62 5.11 -6.95
CA GLY A 34 -2.54 3.79 -6.35
C GLY A 34 -1.24 3.05 -6.69
N GLN A 35 -0.75 3.13 -7.93
CA GLN A 35 0.51 2.52 -8.33
C GLN A 35 1.71 3.10 -7.55
N GLY A 36 1.76 4.43 -7.41
CA GLY A 36 2.81 5.10 -6.64
C GLY A 36 2.80 4.69 -5.17
N LEU A 37 1.62 4.65 -4.56
CA LEU A 37 1.47 4.27 -3.16
C LEU A 37 1.82 2.79 -2.93
N ALA A 38 1.37 1.89 -3.79
CA ALA A 38 1.71 0.47 -3.73
C ALA A 38 3.23 0.26 -3.85
N ARG A 39 3.89 0.96 -4.79
CA ARG A 39 5.35 0.90 -4.93
C ARG A 39 6.07 1.40 -3.68
N TYR A 40 5.62 2.52 -3.12
CA TYR A 40 6.18 3.07 -1.89
C TYR A 40 6.10 2.08 -0.72
N ILE A 41 4.94 1.44 -0.53
CA ILE A 41 4.75 0.45 0.54
C ILE A 41 5.69 -0.76 0.37
N LEU A 42 5.84 -1.26 -0.85
CA LEU A 42 6.75 -2.39 -1.14
C LEU A 42 8.23 -2.04 -0.92
N ASP A 43 8.61 -0.79 -1.21
CA ASP A 43 9.97 -0.29 -0.98
C ASP A 43 10.23 0.05 0.51
N HIS A 44 9.17 0.34 1.26
CA HIS A 44 9.20 0.74 2.67
C HIS A 44 8.25 -0.11 3.52
N PRO A 45 8.47 -1.43 3.63
CA PRO A 45 7.54 -2.33 4.31
C PRO A 45 7.34 -1.99 5.80
N ASP A 46 8.32 -1.34 6.44
CA ASP A 46 8.24 -0.84 7.83
C ASP A 46 7.11 0.19 8.04
N THR A 47 6.56 0.74 6.96
CA THR A 47 5.42 1.65 7.02
C THR A 47 4.12 0.95 7.44
N VAL A 48 3.99 -0.36 7.16
CA VAL A 48 2.76 -1.15 7.38
C VAL A 48 2.99 -2.51 8.05
N ALA A 49 4.24 -2.99 8.15
CA ALA A 49 4.55 -4.31 8.69
C ALA A 49 4.05 -4.45 10.14
N GLY A 50 3.28 -5.51 10.41
CA GLY A 50 2.66 -5.77 11.70
C GLY A 50 1.48 -4.86 12.07
N CYS A 51 1.10 -3.92 11.21
CA CYS A 51 -0.01 -2.98 11.46
C CYS A 51 -1.36 -3.52 10.98
N ARG A 52 -2.44 -3.00 11.58
CA ARG A 52 -3.79 -3.07 11.02
C ARG A 52 -3.96 -1.93 10.03
N VAL A 53 -4.23 -2.26 8.78
CA VAL A 53 -4.26 -1.33 7.66
C VAL A 53 -5.69 -1.24 7.11
N LEU A 54 -6.13 -0.03 6.81
CA LEU A 54 -7.34 0.24 6.05
C LEU A 54 -6.96 0.90 4.72
N ASP A 55 -7.31 0.27 3.61
CA ASP A 55 -7.23 0.86 2.27
C ASP A 55 -8.62 1.37 1.89
N VAL A 56 -8.82 2.70 1.91
CA VAL A 56 -10.11 3.34 1.63
C VAL A 56 -10.21 3.73 0.16
N ALA A 57 -11.38 3.54 -0.44
CA ALA A 57 -11.58 3.66 -1.89
C ALA A 57 -10.58 2.79 -2.67
N SER A 58 -10.50 1.52 -2.26
CA SER A 58 -9.47 0.55 -2.66
C SER A 58 -9.51 0.19 -4.15
N GLY A 59 -10.65 0.38 -4.82
CA GLY A 59 -10.81 0.13 -6.25
C GLY A 59 -10.49 -1.32 -6.64
N SER A 60 -9.35 -1.53 -7.30
CA SER A 60 -8.89 -2.88 -7.68
C SER A 60 -8.26 -3.69 -6.53
N GLY A 61 -7.97 -3.06 -5.39
CA GLY A 61 -7.27 -3.70 -4.27
C GLY A 61 -5.76 -3.64 -4.36
N LEU A 62 -5.19 -2.95 -5.35
CA LEU A 62 -3.74 -2.90 -5.59
C LEU A 62 -2.95 -2.50 -4.33
N VAL A 63 -3.38 -1.44 -3.64
CA VAL A 63 -2.70 -0.89 -2.47
C VAL A 63 -2.88 -1.81 -1.26
N ALA A 64 -4.10 -2.33 -1.02
CA ALA A 64 -4.36 -3.34 0.00
C ALA A 64 -3.51 -4.61 -0.18
N ILE A 65 -3.39 -5.13 -1.40
CA ILE A 65 -2.55 -6.29 -1.72
C ILE A 65 -1.08 -5.99 -1.44
N ALA A 66 -0.58 -4.82 -1.85
CA ALA A 66 0.78 -4.41 -1.56
C ALA A 66 1.05 -4.34 -0.05
N ALA A 67 0.10 -3.82 0.74
CA ALA A 67 0.22 -3.79 2.20
C ALA A 67 0.23 -5.19 2.82
N ALA A 68 -0.58 -6.12 2.32
CA ALA A 68 -0.57 -7.51 2.77
C ALA A 68 0.76 -8.20 2.45
N ILE A 69 1.28 -8.03 1.24
CA ILE A 69 2.59 -8.55 0.81
C ILE A 69 3.73 -7.96 1.66
N ALA A 70 3.64 -6.67 2.01
CA ALA A 70 4.60 -5.98 2.86
C ALA A 70 4.55 -6.39 4.36
N GLY A 71 3.67 -7.32 4.72
CA GLY A 71 3.63 -7.93 6.04
C GLY A 71 2.71 -7.22 7.04
N ALA A 72 1.71 -6.48 6.58
CA ALA A 72 0.64 -6.00 7.44
C ALA A 72 -0.02 -7.16 8.21
N ALA A 73 -0.33 -6.95 9.49
CA ALA A 73 -0.95 -7.99 10.32
C ALA A 73 -2.40 -8.27 9.93
N LYS A 74 -3.10 -7.24 9.44
CA LYS A 74 -4.49 -7.32 9.00
C LYS A 74 -4.76 -6.18 8.02
N VAL A 75 -5.35 -6.48 6.86
CA VAL A 75 -5.68 -5.47 5.86
C VAL A 75 -7.18 -5.50 5.59
N THR A 76 -7.83 -4.36 5.75
CA THR A 76 -9.21 -4.12 5.32
C THR A 76 -9.18 -3.31 4.03
N ALA A 77 -9.67 -3.89 2.94
CA ALA A 77 -9.91 -3.19 1.68
C ALA A 77 -11.36 -2.72 1.64
N ASN A 78 -11.56 -1.40 1.54
CA ASN A 78 -12.86 -0.77 1.57
C ASN A 78 -13.16 -0.04 0.26
N ASP A 79 -14.33 -0.34 -0.31
CA ASP A 79 -14.89 0.41 -1.44
C ASP A 79 -16.42 0.35 -1.39
N ILE A 80 -17.09 1.48 -1.62
CA ILE A 80 -18.57 1.52 -1.62
C ILE A 80 -19.17 0.86 -2.86
N ASP A 81 -18.38 0.69 -3.92
CA ASP A 81 -18.81 0.01 -5.14
C ASP A 81 -18.72 -1.53 -4.95
N PRO A 82 -19.85 -2.26 -5.02
CA PRO A 82 -19.83 -3.72 -4.91
C PRO A 82 -19.01 -4.40 -6.03
N TYR A 83 -18.85 -3.77 -7.19
CA TYR A 83 -18.00 -4.31 -8.27
C TYR A 83 -16.51 -4.21 -7.91
N ALA A 84 -16.10 -3.13 -7.23
CA ALA A 84 -14.76 -3.00 -6.68
C ALA A 84 -14.48 -4.10 -5.64
N ILE A 85 -15.44 -4.40 -4.76
CA ILE A 85 -15.31 -5.52 -3.80
C ILE A 85 -15.08 -6.87 -4.49
N ALA A 86 -15.81 -7.15 -5.56
CA ALA A 86 -15.61 -8.38 -6.34
C ALA A 86 -14.22 -8.41 -7.03
N ALA A 87 -13.76 -7.27 -7.55
CA ALA A 87 -12.44 -7.13 -8.16
C ALA A 87 -11.32 -7.33 -7.12
N ILE A 88 -11.43 -6.70 -5.95
CA ILE A 88 -10.49 -6.87 -4.83
C ILE A 88 -10.39 -8.33 -4.45
N ASN A 89 -11.52 -9.03 -4.26
CA ASN A 89 -11.53 -10.44 -3.90
C ASN A 89 -10.78 -11.30 -4.94
N THR A 90 -11.07 -11.07 -6.22
CA THR A 90 -10.43 -11.79 -7.33
C THR A 90 -8.93 -11.54 -7.37
N ASN A 91 -8.50 -10.29 -7.20
CA ASN A 91 -7.09 -9.91 -7.22
C ASN A 91 -6.34 -10.41 -5.98
N ALA A 92 -6.98 -10.42 -4.81
CA ALA A 92 -6.43 -10.98 -3.58
C ALA A 92 -6.13 -12.47 -3.75
N HIS A 93 -7.10 -13.23 -4.28
CA HIS A 93 -6.90 -14.64 -4.61
C HIS A 93 -5.78 -14.86 -5.65
N ALA A 94 -5.70 -14.01 -6.68
CA ALA A 94 -4.67 -14.12 -7.70
C ALA A 94 -3.24 -13.82 -7.17
N ASN A 95 -3.12 -13.15 -6.03
CA ASN A 95 -1.85 -12.81 -5.38
C ASN A 95 -1.62 -13.63 -4.09
N ASP A 96 -2.45 -14.63 -3.82
CA ASP A 96 -2.37 -15.49 -2.63
C ASP A 96 -2.34 -14.70 -1.30
N VAL A 97 -3.12 -13.61 -1.22
CA VAL A 97 -3.27 -12.79 0.01
C VAL A 97 -4.69 -12.85 0.57
N GLU A 98 -4.80 -12.77 1.89
CA GLU A 98 -6.09 -12.66 2.59
C GLU A 98 -6.36 -11.20 2.95
N LEU A 99 -7.53 -10.70 2.55
CA LEU A 99 -8.00 -9.35 2.85
C LEU A 99 -9.39 -9.40 3.46
N ILE A 100 -9.70 -8.43 4.32
CA ILE A 100 -11.06 -8.20 4.79
C ILE A 100 -11.72 -7.19 3.88
N LEU A 101 -12.89 -7.54 3.36
CA LEU A 101 -13.62 -6.69 2.44
C LEU A 101 -14.72 -5.94 3.18
N SER A 102 -14.85 -4.64 2.92
CA SER A 102 -15.91 -3.80 3.49
C SER A 102 -16.52 -2.94 2.41
N SER A 103 -17.84 -3.02 2.24
CA SER A 103 -18.60 -2.15 1.34
C SER A 103 -19.27 -0.96 2.02
N ASN A 104 -18.96 -0.73 3.30
CA ASN A 104 -19.58 0.35 4.07
C ASN A 104 -19.00 1.71 3.67
N ASP A 105 -19.81 2.76 3.74
CA ASP A 105 -19.30 4.14 3.70
C ASP A 105 -18.65 4.47 5.05
N LEU A 106 -17.32 4.63 5.05
CA LEU A 106 -16.53 4.88 6.25
C LEU A 106 -16.18 6.36 6.44
N LEU A 107 -16.51 7.23 5.48
CA LEU A 107 -16.00 8.61 5.44
C LEU A 107 -16.59 9.53 6.51
N ASP A 108 -17.63 9.09 7.22
CA ASP A 108 -18.20 9.83 8.36
C ASP A 108 -17.63 9.34 9.71
N GLY A 109 -16.83 8.26 9.72
CA GLY A 109 -16.18 7.70 10.90
C GLY A 109 -14.77 8.25 11.18
N ASP A 110 -14.03 7.52 12.02
CA ASP A 110 -12.68 7.82 12.52
C ASP A 110 -11.65 6.69 12.29
N ALA A 111 -12.07 5.59 11.66
CA ALA A 111 -11.26 4.39 11.45
C ALA A 111 -10.69 3.79 12.75
N ASP A 112 -11.49 3.75 13.81
CA ASP A 112 -11.12 3.17 15.11
C ASP A 112 -10.42 1.80 15.02
N GLY A 113 -9.30 1.68 15.74
CA GLY A 113 -8.52 0.45 15.81
C GLY A 113 -7.73 0.11 14.55
N VAL A 114 -7.55 1.08 13.65
CA VAL A 114 -6.61 1.00 12.51
C VAL A 114 -5.33 1.73 12.87
N ASP A 115 -4.18 1.18 12.47
CA ASP A 115 -2.87 1.80 12.74
C ASP A 115 -2.36 2.61 11.52
N VAL A 116 -2.78 2.23 10.30
CA VAL A 116 -2.45 2.92 9.05
C VAL A 116 -3.67 3.00 8.11
N VAL A 117 -3.97 4.19 7.60
CA VAL A 117 -4.94 4.42 6.52
C VAL A 117 -4.22 4.76 5.21
N LEU A 118 -4.61 4.08 4.14
CA LEU A 118 -4.09 4.24 2.79
C LEU A 118 -5.21 4.76 1.88
N ALA A 119 -4.89 5.71 1.00
CA ALA A 119 -5.82 6.23 0.01
C ALA A 119 -5.09 6.45 -1.34
N GLY A 120 -5.32 5.57 -2.32
CA GLY A 120 -4.69 5.64 -3.64
C GLY A 120 -5.58 6.35 -4.67
N ASP A 121 -5.15 7.51 -5.15
CA ASP A 121 -5.87 8.34 -6.15
C ASP A 121 -7.30 8.73 -5.74
N ALA A 122 -7.57 8.83 -4.44
CA ALA A 122 -8.92 9.05 -3.91
C ALA A 122 -9.38 10.52 -3.89
N LEU A 123 -8.62 11.42 -4.54
CA LEU A 123 -8.89 12.87 -4.61
C LEU A 123 -9.19 13.34 -6.05
N TYR A 124 -9.50 12.41 -6.95
CA TYR A 124 -9.67 12.66 -8.39
C TYR A 124 -10.87 13.53 -8.78
N HIS A 125 -11.86 13.69 -7.90
CA HIS A 125 -13.05 14.49 -8.17
C HIS A 125 -13.40 15.40 -6.98
N PRO A 126 -13.81 16.67 -7.20
CA PRO A 126 -14.06 17.63 -6.11
C PRO A 126 -15.05 17.14 -5.05
N ALA A 127 -16.13 16.46 -5.46
CA ALA A 127 -17.13 15.92 -4.53
C ALA A 127 -16.57 14.77 -3.66
N VAL A 128 -15.67 13.95 -4.20
CA VAL A 128 -15.01 12.87 -3.45
C VAL A 128 -13.99 13.48 -2.49
N ALA A 129 -13.16 14.41 -2.99
CA ALA A 129 -12.18 15.13 -2.19
C ALA A 129 -12.84 15.86 -0.99
N ALA A 130 -14.00 16.49 -1.18
CA ALA A 130 -14.74 17.19 -0.13
C ALA A 130 -15.17 16.29 1.05
N ARG A 131 -15.31 14.98 0.84
CA ARG A 131 -15.61 14.00 1.92
C ARG A 131 -14.35 13.31 2.43
N MET A 132 -13.45 12.92 1.53
CA MET A 132 -12.22 12.20 1.84
C MET A 132 -11.27 13.03 2.73
N LEU A 133 -11.07 14.31 2.39
CA LEU A 133 -10.10 15.15 3.11
C LEU A 133 -10.47 15.37 4.59
N PRO A 134 -11.72 15.70 4.95
CA PRO A 134 -12.13 15.73 6.36
C PRO A 134 -11.95 14.40 7.08
N PHE A 135 -12.24 13.27 6.41
CA PHE A 135 -12.02 11.93 6.98
C PHE A 135 -10.54 11.70 7.29
N LEU A 136 -9.65 11.89 6.32
CA LEU A 136 -8.20 11.73 6.50
C LEU A 136 -7.64 12.66 7.59
N ALA A 137 -8.17 13.88 7.69
CA ALA A 137 -7.79 14.82 8.74
C ALA A 137 -8.21 14.33 10.14
N ARG A 138 -9.42 13.78 10.30
CA ARG A 138 -9.89 13.22 11.59
C ARG A 138 -9.07 12.00 12.00
N VAL A 139 -8.85 11.08 11.07
CA VAL A 139 -8.01 9.88 11.27
C VAL A 139 -6.58 10.28 11.65
N SER A 140 -6.01 11.25 10.95
CA SER A 140 -4.67 11.73 11.29
C SER A 140 -4.63 12.37 12.68
N ALA A 141 -5.66 13.11 13.07
CA ALA A 141 -5.74 13.74 14.39
C ALA A 141 -5.84 12.73 15.55
N SER A 142 -6.29 11.50 15.30
CA SER A 142 -6.31 10.41 16.30
C SER A 142 -4.94 9.73 16.48
N GLY A 143 -3.91 10.15 15.73
CA GLY A 143 -2.57 9.56 15.77
C GLY A 143 -2.38 8.39 14.80
N THR A 144 -3.39 8.08 13.98
CA THR A 144 -3.30 7.06 12.93
C THR A 144 -2.43 7.57 11.80
N ARG A 145 -1.53 6.72 11.28
CA ARG A 145 -0.71 7.09 10.12
C ARG A 145 -1.59 7.15 8.86
N VAL A 146 -1.44 8.18 8.05
CA VAL A 146 -2.16 8.32 6.78
C VAL A 146 -1.17 8.45 5.64
N LEU A 147 -1.34 7.64 4.59
CA LEU A 147 -0.58 7.74 3.35
C LEU A 147 -1.53 7.91 2.17
N VAL A 148 -1.27 8.91 1.33
CA VAL A 148 -2.08 9.23 0.16
C VAL A 148 -1.22 9.14 -1.08
N GLY A 149 -1.65 8.38 -2.09
CA GLY A 149 -1.07 8.40 -3.42
C GLY A 149 -1.85 9.36 -4.30
N ASP A 150 -1.22 10.37 -4.88
CA ASP A 150 -1.91 11.35 -5.72
C ASP A 150 -1.02 11.81 -6.89
N PRO A 151 -1.52 11.78 -8.14
CA PRO A 151 -0.77 12.21 -9.31
C PRO A 151 -0.84 13.71 -9.59
N ASP A 152 -1.30 14.49 -8.62
CA ASP A 152 -1.46 15.95 -8.67
C ASP A 152 -2.47 16.38 -9.73
N ARG A 153 -3.74 15.96 -9.54
CA ARG A 153 -4.86 16.34 -10.43
C ARG A 153 -5.38 17.76 -10.17
N GLY A 154 -4.65 18.58 -9.41
CA GLY A 154 -5.03 19.97 -9.10
C GLY A 154 -6.13 20.12 -8.04
N HIS A 155 -6.48 19.05 -7.32
CA HIS A 155 -7.43 19.07 -6.20
C HIS A 155 -6.75 19.00 -4.82
N LEU A 156 -5.41 18.88 -4.80
CA LEU A 156 -4.60 18.98 -3.59
C LEU A 156 -4.43 20.44 -3.16
N ALA A 157 -5.41 20.98 -2.43
CA ALA A 157 -5.34 22.33 -1.88
C ALA A 157 -5.01 22.33 -0.38
N HIS A 158 -3.97 21.60 0.03
CA HIS A 158 -3.76 21.31 1.44
C HIS A 158 -2.31 21.42 1.91
N ASP A 159 -1.99 22.58 2.49
CA ASP A 159 -0.73 22.92 3.15
C ASP A 159 -0.37 22.00 4.34
N TRP A 160 -1.31 21.13 4.74
CA TRP A 160 -1.14 20.17 5.82
C TRP A 160 -0.64 18.80 5.35
N LEU A 161 -0.53 18.55 4.04
CA LEU A 161 0.13 17.37 3.50
C LEU A 161 1.60 17.71 3.15
N GLU A 162 2.51 16.79 3.44
CA GLU A 162 3.88 16.80 2.98
C GLU A 162 4.15 15.60 2.06
N ARG A 163 5.09 15.79 1.14
CA ARG A 163 5.44 14.79 0.14
C ARG A 163 6.57 13.91 0.67
N LEU A 164 6.34 12.60 0.70
CA LEU A 164 7.33 11.59 1.08
C LEU A 164 8.16 11.11 -0.11
N ALA A 165 7.52 10.91 -1.27
CA ALA A 165 8.17 10.39 -2.46
C ALA A 165 7.45 10.87 -3.73
N THR A 166 8.16 10.80 -4.86
CA THR A 166 7.56 10.94 -6.19
C THR A 166 8.12 9.87 -7.11
N TYR A 167 7.23 9.24 -7.87
CA TYR A 167 7.56 8.20 -8.84
C TYR A 167 7.15 8.65 -10.23
N GLU A 168 7.87 8.15 -11.24
CA GLU A 168 7.42 8.19 -12.62
C GLU A 168 6.51 6.99 -12.87
N VAL A 169 5.35 7.22 -13.49
CA VAL A 169 4.38 6.16 -13.79
C VAL A 169 4.31 5.96 -15.31
N PRO A 170 4.44 4.72 -15.82
CA PRO A 170 4.27 4.45 -17.24
C PRO A 170 2.88 4.85 -17.73
N THR A 171 2.77 5.43 -18.94
CA THR A 171 1.53 5.97 -19.53
C THR A 171 0.49 4.90 -19.93
N SER A 172 0.63 3.66 -19.46
CA SER A 172 -0.26 2.54 -19.78
C SER A 172 -1.43 2.38 -18.78
N GLY A 173 -1.80 3.46 -18.09
CA GLY A 173 -2.84 3.50 -17.04
C GLY A 173 -4.26 3.82 -17.55
N ALA A 174 -5.13 4.24 -16.63
CA ALA A 174 -6.50 4.66 -16.95
C ALA A 174 -6.51 5.76 -18.03
N PRO A 175 -7.54 5.88 -18.89
CA PRO A 175 -7.62 6.97 -19.88
C PRO A 175 -7.40 8.37 -19.28
N GLU A 176 -7.81 8.56 -18.03
CA GLU A 176 -7.66 9.77 -17.22
C GLU A 176 -6.20 10.05 -16.80
N ASP A 177 -5.29 9.09 -16.97
CA ASP A 177 -3.85 9.19 -16.68
C ASP A 177 -3.00 9.47 -17.92
N ALA A 178 -3.59 9.58 -19.12
CA ALA A 178 -2.83 9.68 -20.38
C ALA A 178 -1.86 10.88 -20.46
N GLN A 179 -2.03 11.91 -19.61
CA GLN A 179 -1.19 13.10 -19.53
C GLN A 179 -0.40 13.22 -18.22
N LEU A 180 -0.52 12.25 -17.31
CA LEU A 180 0.14 12.26 -16.01
C LEU A 180 1.37 11.35 -16.05
N HIS A 181 2.54 11.95 -15.85
CA HIS A 181 3.83 11.24 -15.88
C HIS A 181 4.38 10.93 -14.49
N ARG A 182 3.77 11.50 -13.45
CA ARG A 182 4.29 11.46 -12.09
C ARG A 182 3.18 11.25 -11.09
N THR A 183 3.51 10.53 -10.02
CA THR A 183 2.64 10.33 -8.87
C THR A 183 3.41 10.56 -7.58
N SER A 184 2.78 11.18 -6.60
CA SER A 184 3.39 11.49 -5.32
C SER A 184 2.76 10.67 -4.21
N VAL A 185 3.58 10.29 -3.23
CA VAL A 185 3.10 9.76 -1.96
C VAL A 185 3.19 10.87 -0.92
N LEU A 186 2.08 11.12 -0.25
CA LEU A 186 1.87 12.23 0.68
C LEU A 186 1.47 11.70 2.05
N THR A 187 1.80 12.45 3.10
CA THR A 187 1.39 12.20 4.49
C THR A 187 0.97 13.52 5.14
N PRO A 188 0.11 13.51 6.15
CA PRO A 188 -0.14 14.69 6.98
C PRO A 188 1.15 15.17 7.67
N ARG A 189 1.38 16.48 7.74
CA ARG A 189 2.51 17.11 8.42
C ARG A 189 2.45 16.87 9.93
N ARG A 190 3.61 16.57 10.51
CA ARG A 190 3.77 16.18 11.92
C ARG A 190 3.66 17.31 12.94
N ASP A 191 3.72 18.57 12.53
CA ASP A 191 3.55 19.74 13.42
C ASP A 191 2.11 19.88 13.98
N LYS A 192 1.20 18.99 13.58
CA LYS A 192 -0.22 18.97 13.94
C LYS A 192 -0.71 17.62 14.52
N VAL A 193 0.15 16.61 14.67
CA VAL A 193 -0.24 15.24 15.07
C VAL A 193 0.64 14.73 16.22
N ASP A 194 0.01 14.21 17.28
CA ASP A 194 0.65 13.78 18.52
C ASP A 194 1.38 12.43 18.37
N ASP A 195 2.69 12.42 18.66
CA ASP A 195 3.64 11.32 18.41
C ASP A 195 3.47 10.05 19.30
N ARG A 196 2.33 9.86 19.96
CA ARG A 196 2.18 8.83 21.00
C ARG A 196 1.84 7.42 20.50
N CYS A 197 1.59 7.22 19.20
CA CYS A 197 1.13 5.93 18.66
C CYS A 197 2.06 5.29 17.61
N LEU A 198 3.37 5.47 17.73
CA LEU A 198 4.33 4.63 16.99
C LEU A 198 4.70 3.42 17.86
N PRO A 199 4.58 2.17 17.37
CA PRO A 199 5.24 1.05 18.04
C PRO A 199 6.73 1.40 18.14
N ALA A 200 7.29 1.25 19.33
CA ALA A 200 8.67 1.58 19.62
C ALA A 200 9.57 0.94 18.55
N ARG A 201 10.43 1.74 17.92
CA ARG A 201 11.55 1.19 17.13
C ARG A 201 12.31 0.26 18.06
N THR A 202 12.19 -1.05 17.88
CA THR A 202 13.15 -2.02 18.43
C THR A 202 14.43 -1.82 17.63
N VAL A 203 15.17 -0.78 18.00
CA VAL A 203 16.59 -0.69 17.66
C VAL A 203 17.23 -1.70 18.59
N ASP A 204 17.42 -2.93 18.12
CA ASP A 204 18.38 -3.83 18.76
C ASP A 204 19.74 -3.13 18.68
N ALA A 205 20.07 -2.44 19.76
CA ALA A 205 21.39 -1.92 20.00
C ALA A 205 22.34 -3.11 20.03
N VAL A 206 23.02 -3.35 18.90
CA VAL A 206 24.22 -4.17 18.88
C VAL A 206 25.18 -3.59 19.91
N ARG A 207 25.29 -4.25 21.07
CA ARG A 207 26.23 -3.87 22.12
C ARG A 207 27.65 -3.96 21.55
N PRO A 208 28.46 -2.89 21.58
CA PRO A 208 29.89 -3.01 21.34
C PRO A 208 30.52 -3.56 22.63
N GLY A 209 30.93 -4.82 22.62
CA GLY A 209 31.33 -5.53 23.83
C GLY A 209 32.32 -6.65 23.59
N CYS A 210 33.53 -6.28 23.17
CA CYS A 210 34.78 -6.83 23.67
C CYS A 210 34.97 -8.37 23.68
N CYS A 211 35.62 -8.91 22.65
CA CYS A 211 36.61 -9.97 22.85
C CYS A 211 37.86 -9.66 22.01
N ARG A 212 38.82 -9.04 22.69
CA ARG A 212 40.18 -8.87 22.19
C ARG A 212 40.87 -10.23 22.10
N ALA A 213 41.69 -10.35 21.07
CA ALA A 213 42.50 -11.50 20.71
C ALA A 213 43.31 -12.12 21.85
N ALA A 214 43.41 -13.45 21.81
CA ALA A 214 44.59 -14.18 22.22
C ALA A 214 45.02 -15.07 21.04
N LEU A 215 46.04 -14.61 20.32
CA LEU A 215 46.90 -15.43 19.48
C LEU A 215 47.59 -16.49 20.36
N GLN A 216 47.63 -17.74 19.93
CA GLN A 216 48.86 -18.52 20.02
C GLN A 216 48.88 -19.70 19.03
N THR A 217 49.99 -19.70 18.32
CA THR A 217 50.49 -20.59 17.28
C THR A 217 50.86 -21.99 17.78
N SER A 218 50.48 -23.03 17.05
CA SER A 218 51.34 -24.18 16.70
C SER A 218 50.58 -24.98 15.61
N GLY A 219 51.12 -25.39 14.46
CA GLY A 219 52.51 -25.58 14.08
C GLY A 219 52.91 -27.05 14.17
N ARG A 220 52.35 -27.93 13.32
CA ARG A 220 53.10 -29.06 12.72
C ARG A 220 52.28 -29.84 11.69
N ALA A 221 52.68 -29.71 10.43
CA ALA A 221 52.57 -30.78 9.45
C ALA A 221 53.53 -31.91 9.81
N ARG A 222 53.12 -33.17 9.64
CA ARG A 222 54.00 -34.24 9.17
C ARG A 222 53.20 -35.32 8.43
N SER A 223 53.74 -35.63 7.27
CA SER A 223 53.39 -36.61 6.26
C SER A 223 53.57 -38.07 6.69
N GLY A 224 52.74 -38.94 6.13
CA GLY A 224 53.15 -40.25 5.57
C GLY A 224 53.28 -41.42 6.54
N VAL A 225 52.56 -42.52 6.24
CA VAL A 225 53.10 -43.83 5.83
C VAL A 225 51.92 -44.78 5.52
N ARG A 226 52.07 -45.54 4.43
CA ARG A 226 51.14 -46.56 3.90
C ARG A 226 51.25 -47.90 4.64
N GLY A 227 50.12 -48.61 4.69
CA GLY A 227 50.00 -50.07 4.46
C GLY A 227 49.75 -50.97 5.68
N PRO A 228 49.28 -52.23 5.51
CA PRO A 228 48.42 -52.77 4.45
C PRO A 228 47.22 -53.59 5.00
N ALA A 229 46.41 -54.08 4.05
CA ALA A 229 45.21 -54.89 4.20
C ALA A 229 45.40 -56.27 4.89
N ARG A 230 44.35 -56.68 5.61
CA ARG A 230 43.76 -58.02 5.77
C ARG A 230 42.26 -57.75 6.06
N SER A 231 41.26 -58.37 5.45
CA SER A 231 41.06 -59.70 4.88
C SER A 231 39.96 -59.66 3.83
#